data_AF-A0A3R7M9K9-F1
#
_entry.id   AF-A0A3R7M9K9-F1
#
_cell.length_a   1.000
_cell.length_b   1.000
_cell.length_c   1.000
_cell.angle_alpha   90.00
_cell.angle_beta   90.00
_cell.angle_gamma   90.00
#
_symmetry.space_group_name_H-M   'P 1'
#
loop_
_entity.id
_entity.type
_entity.pdbx_description
1 polymer ?
#
loop_
_entity_poly.entity_id
_entity_poly.type
_entity_poly.pdbx_seq_one_letter_code
_entity_poly.pdbx_strand_id
1 'polypeptide(L)'
;MIFYRQAQQAVLDGYERLEKLERPTLRPDDYFAEMAKSDVHMQKVRKRLMNKKAGQEMSEKVKKIREIKKFGKRVQIEREQQKHKEKREMLEKVKQFRKGKTDNIDFLSNKPLREQRNRVDGRKTNLRRAMKDRKYGKGGMRRNEKRNNSNDFDDHGVASRRGEQV
;
A
#
# COMPACT_ATOMS: atom_id res chain seq x y z
N MET A 1 -27.17 1.98 -25.25
CA MET A 1 -26.36 3.10 -25.78
C MET A 1 -27.06 3.90 -26.88
N ILE A 2 -28.17 3.42 -27.47
CA ILE A 2 -28.89 4.11 -28.55
C ILE A 2 -29.38 5.51 -28.12
N PHE A 3 -30.04 5.61 -26.96
CA PHE A 3 -30.53 6.90 -26.43
C PHE A 3 -29.42 7.94 -26.21
N TYR A 4 -28.25 7.51 -25.71
CA TYR A 4 -27.13 8.42 -25.51
C TYR A 4 -26.58 8.97 -26.83
N ARG A 5 -26.41 8.10 -27.84
CA ARG A 5 -25.93 8.52 -29.16
C ARG A 5 -26.94 9.42 -29.87
N GLN A 6 -28.23 9.09 -29.80
CA GLN A 6 -29.29 9.93 -30.36
C GLN A 6 -29.32 11.32 -29.71
N ALA A 7 -29.24 11.39 -28.37
CA ALA A 7 -29.17 12.66 -27.67
C ALA A 7 -27.92 13.45 -28.03
N GLN A 8 -26.76 12.80 -28.14
CA GLN A 8 -25.51 13.44 -28.54
C GLN A 8 -25.60 14.05 -29.95
N GLN A 9 -26.13 13.32 -30.93
CA GLN A 9 -26.32 13.84 -32.29
C GLN A 9 -27.27 15.05 -32.30
N ALA A 10 -28.42 14.95 -31.61
CA ALA A 10 -29.36 16.06 -31.51
C ALA A 10 -28.76 17.31 -30.85
N VAL A 11 -27.86 17.14 -29.87
CA VAL A 11 -27.12 18.25 -29.25
C VAL A 11 -26.14 18.89 -30.23
N LEU A 12 -25.42 18.10 -31.04
CA LEU A 12 -24.50 18.62 -32.06
C LEU A 12 -25.26 19.43 -33.13
N ASP A 13 -26.35 18.87 -33.65
CA ASP A 13 -27.21 19.54 -34.63
C ASP A 13 -27.80 20.85 -34.07
N GLY A 14 -28.18 20.84 -32.78
CA GLY A 14 -28.68 22.03 -32.08
C GLY A 14 -27.60 23.10 -31.89
N TYR A 15 -26.37 22.68 -31.59
CA TYR A 15 -25.24 23.58 -31.39
C TYR A 15 -24.92 24.37 -32.66
N GLU A 16 -24.83 23.71 -33.82
CA GLU A 16 -24.58 24.37 -35.11
C GLU A 16 -25.64 25.44 -35.45
N ARG A 17 -26.91 25.18 -35.10
CA ARG A 17 -28.00 26.13 -35.33
C ARG A 17 -27.91 27.34 -34.40
N LEU A 18 -27.54 27.14 -33.14
CA LEU A 18 -27.38 28.22 -32.17
C LEU A 18 -26.16 29.10 -32.47
N GLU A 19 -25.10 28.50 -32.99
CA GLU A 19 -23.90 29.21 -33.44
C GLU A 19 -24.20 30.14 -34.63
N LYS A 20 -24.96 29.67 -35.62
CA LYS A 20 -25.44 30.52 -36.73
C LYS A 20 -26.30 31.70 -36.29
N LEU A 21 -26.94 31.59 -35.12
CA LEU A 21 -27.76 32.65 -34.51
C LEU A 21 -26.96 33.51 -33.53
N GLU A 22 -25.64 33.30 -33.42
CA GLU A 22 -24.72 34.03 -32.54
C GLU A 22 -25.14 34.02 -31.06
N ARG A 23 -25.78 32.93 -30.60
CA ARG A 23 -26.21 32.79 -29.21
C ARG A 23 -25.18 32.04 -28.36
N PRO A 24 -24.84 32.52 -27.15
CA PRO A 24 -23.94 31.82 -26.25
C PRO A 24 -24.58 30.51 -25.77
N THR A 25 -23.86 29.40 -25.95
CA THR A 25 -24.32 28.05 -25.61
C THR A 25 -23.71 27.52 -24.31
N LEU A 26 -22.52 27.99 -23.96
CA LEU A 26 -21.80 27.59 -22.76
C LEU A 26 -22.23 28.43 -21.57
N ARG A 27 -22.38 27.78 -20.42
CA ARG A 27 -22.57 28.47 -19.14
C ARG A 27 -21.22 29.08 -18.71
N PRO A 28 -21.14 30.40 -18.47
CA PRO A 28 -19.95 31.01 -17.87
C PRO A 28 -19.69 30.49 -16.45
N ASP A 29 -18.42 30.33 -16.08
CA ASP A 29 -18.03 29.83 -14.75
C ASP A 29 -18.43 30.79 -13.62
N ASP A 30 -18.48 32.09 -13.90
CA ASP A 30 -18.82 33.16 -12.95
C ASP A 30 -20.33 33.47 -12.89
N TYR A 31 -21.17 32.66 -13.55
CA TYR A 31 -22.62 32.82 -13.53
C TYR A 31 -23.27 31.90 -12.49
N PHE A 32 -23.47 32.43 -11.28
CA PHE A 32 -24.07 31.72 -10.13
C PHE A 32 -25.59 31.91 -10.09
N ALA A 33 -26.31 31.08 -10.83
CA ALA A 33 -27.77 30.96 -10.74
C ALA A 33 -28.18 29.64 -10.04
N GLU A 34 -29.41 29.57 -9.55
CA GLU A 34 -29.96 28.36 -8.96
C GLU A 34 -29.96 27.21 -9.97
N MET A 35 -29.40 26.06 -9.55
CA MET A 35 -29.30 24.85 -10.37
C MET A 35 -30.40 23.86 -9.99
N ALA A 36 -30.77 22.97 -10.92
CA ALA A 36 -31.78 21.94 -10.69
C ALA A 36 -31.50 21.01 -9.49
N LYS A 37 -30.24 20.95 -9.01
CA LYS A 37 -29.84 20.23 -7.79
C LYS A 37 -28.98 21.14 -6.93
N SER A 38 -29.22 21.11 -5.63
CA SER A 38 -28.42 21.88 -4.66
C SER A 38 -26.98 21.38 -4.55
N ASP A 39 -26.06 22.29 -4.23
CA ASP A 39 -24.65 21.95 -4.03
C ASP A 39 -24.45 20.96 -2.89
N VAL A 40 -25.25 21.07 -1.83
CA VAL A 40 -25.26 20.12 -0.71
C VAL A 40 -25.56 18.70 -1.19
N HIS A 41 -26.50 18.53 -2.14
CA HIS A 41 -26.77 17.24 -2.74
C HIS A 41 -25.58 16.76 -3.60
N MET A 42 -25.02 17.62 -4.44
CA MET A 42 -23.90 17.26 -5.32
C MET A 42 -22.62 16.92 -4.54
N GLN A 43 -22.36 17.56 -3.40
CA GLN A 43 -21.29 17.19 -2.48
C GLN A 43 -21.47 15.78 -1.92
N LYS A 44 -22.69 15.38 -1.56
CA LYS A 44 -23.00 13.99 -1.13
C LYS A 44 -22.72 12.99 -2.25
N VAL A 45 -23.10 13.32 -3.48
CA VAL A 45 -22.82 12.47 -4.66
C VAL A 45 -21.32 12.33 -4.89
N ARG A 46 -20.56 13.44 -4.86
CA ARG A 46 -19.10 13.44 -4.99
C ARG A 46 -18.44 12.59 -3.91
N LYS A 47 -18.84 12.72 -2.65
CA LYS A 47 -18.32 11.90 -1.54
C LYS A 47 -18.56 10.41 -1.78
N ARG A 48 -19.75 10.01 -2.25
CA ARG A 48 -20.06 8.61 -2.59
C ARG A 48 -19.19 8.09 -3.73
N LEU A 49 -18.96 8.89 -4.77
CA LEU A 49 -18.09 8.53 -5.89
C LEU A 49 -16.64 8.34 -5.44
N MET A 50 -16.11 9.26 -4.63
CA MET A 50 -14.75 9.15 -4.08
C MET A 50 -14.59 7.92 -3.20
N ASN A 51 -15.57 7.63 -2.33
CA ASN A 51 -15.55 6.42 -1.49
C ASN A 51 -15.57 5.14 -2.34
N LYS A 52 -16.34 5.11 -3.43
CA LYS A 52 -16.38 3.97 -4.35
C LYS A 52 -15.03 3.75 -5.04
N LYS A 53 -14.40 4.82 -5.53
CA LYS A 53 -13.05 4.76 -6.12
C LYS A 53 -12.01 4.24 -5.11
N ALA A 54 -11.99 4.83 -3.91
CA ALA A 54 -11.10 4.39 -2.84
C ALA A 54 -11.31 2.90 -2.47
N GLY A 55 -12.56 2.43 -2.41
CA GLY A 55 -12.87 1.03 -2.16
C GLY A 55 -12.36 0.08 -3.26
N GLN A 56 -12.44 0.50 -4.53
CA GLN A 56 -11.90 -0.26 -5.67
C GLN A 56 -10.37 -0.33 -5.60
N GLU A 57 -9.70 0.81 -5.41
CA GLU A 57 -8.24 0.87 -5.29
C GLU A 57 -7.71 0.01 -4.14
N MET A 58 -8.38 0.05 -2.98
CA MET A 58 -8.00 -0.77 -1.83
C MET A 58 -8.16 -2.26 -2.12
N SER A 59 -9.24 -2.65 -2.81
CA SER A 59 -9.47 -4.03 -3.22
C SER A 59 -8.38 -4.53 -4.17
N GLU A 60 -7.96 -3.69 -5.12
CA GLU A 60 -6.86 -3.99 -6.04
C GLU A 60 -5.52 -4.10 -5.32
N LYS A 61 -5.21 -3.17 -4.39
CA LYS A 61 -4.01 -3.23 -3.56
C LYS A 61 -3.97 -4.53 -2.74
N VAL A 62 -5.09 -4.94 -2.16
CA VAL A 62 -5.19 -6.20 -1.40
C VAL A 62 -4.97 -7.42 -2.30
N LYS A 63 -5.51 -7.44 -3.52
CA LYS A 63 -5.24 -8.50 -4.50
C LYS A 63 -3.75 -8.61 -4.83
N LYS A 64 -3.10 -7.47 -5.15
CA LYS A 64 -1.66 -7.40 -5.40
C LYS A 64 -0.83 -7.92 -4.22
N ILE A 65 -1.16 -7.52 -2.99
CA ILE A 65 -0.47 -8.00 -1.79
C ILE A 65 -0.64 -9.53 -1.62
N ARG A 66 -1.83 -10.08 -1.90
CA ARG A 66 -2.07 -11.53 -1.83
C ARG A 66 -1.24 -12.28 -2.88
N GLU A 67 -1.15 -11.76 -4.09
CA GLU A 67 -0.34 -12.35 -5.17
C GLU A 67 1.15 -12.34 -4.83
N ILE A 68 1.68 -11.21 -4.36
CA ILE A 68 3.08 -11.09 -3.91
C ILE A 68 3.38 -12.12 -2.81
N LYS A 69 2.48 -12.27 -1.82
CA LYS A 69 2.64 -13.26 -0.75
C LYS A 69 2.62 -14.71 -1.26
N LYS A 70 1.74 -15.02 -2.21
CA LYS A 70 1.68 -16.36 -2.84
C LYS A 70 2.96 -16.65 -3.62
N PHE A 71 3.42 -15.69 -4.42
CA PHE A 71 4.64 -15.82 -5.22
C PHE A 71 5.88 -15.96 -4.33
N GLY A 72 6.01 -15.12 -3.29
CA GLY A 72 7.12 -15.19 -2.35
C GLY A 72 7.28 -16.56 -1.69
N LYS A 73 6.16 -17.23 -1.34
CA LYS A 73 6.20 -18.61 -0.82
C LYS A 73 6.69 -19.62 -1.86
N ARG A 74 6.23 -19.52 -3.11
CA ARG A 74 6.67 -20.40 -4.20
C ARG A 74 8.17 -20.25 -4.46
N VAL A 75 8.64 -19.01 -4.56
CA VAL A 75 10.06 -18.69 -4.75
C VAL A 75 10.92 -19.23 -3.62
N GLN A 76 10.44 -19.15 -2.37
CA GLN A 76 11.18 -19.70 -1.24
C GLN A 76 11.38 -21.22 -1.36
N ILE A 77 10.31 -21.95 -1.68
CA ILE A 77 10.34 -23.41 -1.87
C ILE A 77 11.23 -23.77 -3.05
N GLU A 78 11.05 -23.11 -4.20
CA GLU A 78 11.83 -23.35 -5.41
C GLU A 78 13.32 -23.11 -5.17
N ARG A 79 13.68 -22.04 -4.46
CA ARG A 79 15.07 -21.75 -4.09
C ARG A 79 15.65 -22.82 -3.17
N GLU A 80 14.86 -23.37 -2.25
CA GLU A 80 15.32 -24.45 -1.37
C GLU A 80 15.53 -25.75 -2.15
N GLN A 81 14.60 -26.09 -3.05
CA GLN A 81 14.74 -27.23 -3.97
C GLN A 81 15.96 -27.09 -4.88
N GLN A 82 16.17 -25.90 -5.48
CA GLN A 82 17.36 -25.60 -6.28
C GLN A 82 18.64 -25.78 -5.47
N LYS A 83 18.71 -25.28 -4.24
CA LYS A 83 19.86 -25.50 -3.34
C LYS A 83 20.11 -26.99 -3.05
N HIS A 84 19.05 -27.77 -2.80
CA HIS A 84 19.19 -29.20 -2.58
C HIS A 84 19.67 -29.94 -3.83
N LYS A 85 19.15 -29.56 -5.00
CA LYS A 85 19.55 -30.09 -6.31
C LYS A 85 21.02 -29.78 -6.61
N GLU A 86 21.43 -28.52 -6.49
CA GLU A 86 22.83 -28.08 -6.65
C GLU A 86 23.77 -28.82 -5.68
N LYS A 87 23.38 -29.00 -4.41
CA LYS A 87 24.18 -29.76 -3.44
C LYS A 87 24.31 -31.23 -3.84
N ARG A 88 23.22 -31.86 -4.30
CA ARG A 88 23.24 -33.26 -4.73
C ARG A 88 24.11 -33.44 -5.96
N GLU A 89 23.96 -32.59 -6.97
CA GLU A 89 24.79 -32.58 -8.18
C GLU A 89 26.28 -32.36 -7.84
N MET A 90 26.58 -31.44 -6.92
CA MET A 90 27.94 -31.22 -6.44
C MET A 90 28.51 -32.46 -5.74
N LEU A 91 27.74 -33.11 -4.87
CA LEU A 91 28.16 -34.35 -4.19
C LEU A 91 28.36 -35.51 -5.17
N GLU A 92 27.52 -35.62 -6.21
CA GLU A 92 27.68 -36.62 -7.28
C GLU A 92 28.96 -36.37 -8.08
N LYS A 93 29.26 -35.12 -8.47
CA LYS A 93 30.53 -34.74 -9.12
C LYS A 93 31.75 -35.07 -8.25
N VAL A 94 31.70 -34.76 -6.95
CA VAL A 94 32.78 -35.12 -6.00
C VAL A 94 32.96 -36.64 -5.90
N LYS A 95 31.86 -37.42 -5.86
CA LYS A 95 31.92 -38.88 -5.85
C LYS A 95 32.49 -39.46 -7.15
N GLN A 96 32.17 -38.87 -8.31
CA GLN A 96 32.71 -39.28 -9.60
C GLN A 96 34.22 -38.99 -9.70
N PHE A 97 34.65 -37.81 -9.23
CA PHE A 97 36.06 -37.43 -9.12
C PHE A 97 36.84 -38.39 -8.20
N ARG A 98 36.32 -38.67 -6.98
CA ARG A 98 36.95 -39.63 -6.05
C ARG A 98 37.09 -41.04 -6.63
N LYS A 99 36.21 -41.43 -7.56
CA LYS A 99 36.25 -42.73 -8.25
C LYS A 99 37.13 -42.72 -9.51
N GLY A 100 37.82 -41.63 -9.81
CA GLY A 100 38.74 -41.52 -10.95
C GLY A 100 38.05 -41.49 -12.31
N LYS A 101 36.75 -41.16 -12.37
CA LYS A 101 35.99 -41.14 -13.64
C LYS A 101 36.09 -39.81 -14.40
N THR A 102 36.58 -38.76 -13.75
CA THR A 102 36.64 -37.40 -14.30
C THR A 102 37.81 -36.64 -13.64
N ASP A 103 38.72 -36.05 -14.42
CA ASP A 103 39.87 -35.28 -13.92
C ASP A 103 39.62 -33.76 -13.84
N ASN A 104 38.46 -33.29 -14.29
CA ASN A 104 38.15 -31.86 -14.38
C ASN A 104 37.65 -31.31 -13.02
N ILE A 105 38.49 -30.50 -12.36
CA ILE A 105 38.26 -29.85 -11.05
C ILE A 105 37.38 -28.58 -11.15
N ASP A 106 36.91 -28.24 -12.36
CA ASP A 106 36.22 -26.98 -12.68
C ASP A 106 34.88 -26.72 -11.94
N PHE A 107 34.37 -27.71 -11.19
CA PHE A 107 33.20 -27.50 -10.31
C PHE A 107 33.53 -26.75 -9.01
N LEU A 108 34.81 -26.61 -8.64
CA LEU A 108 35.26 -25.88 -7.44
C LEU A 108 35.67 -24.43 -7.71
N SER A 109 36.05 -24.09 -8.93
CA SER A 109 36.54 -22.75 -9.34
C SER A 109 35.43 -21.68 -9.37
N ASN A 110 34.17 -22.10 -9.58
CA ASN A 110 33.05 -21.19 -9.86
C ASN A 110 32.29 -20.64 -8.63
N LYS A 111 32.79 -20.83 -7.40
CA LYS A 111 32.24 -20.17 -6.21
C LYS A 111 33.26 -19.16 -5.67
N PRO A 112 33.00 -17.84 -5.73
CA PRO A 112 33.82 -16.91 -4.96
C PRO A 112 33.73 -17.34 -3.51
N LEU A 113 34.88 -17.66 -2.91
CA LEU A 113 35.02 -17.85 -1.47
C LEU A 113 34.36 -16.63 -0.84
N ARG A 114 33.20 -16.82 -0.20
CA ARG A 114 32.53 -15.77 0.55
C ARG A 114 33.54 -15.32 1.60
N GLU A 115 34.11 -14.14 1.37
CA GLU A 115 34.94 -13.45 2.34
C GLU A 115 34.26 -13.56 3.69
N GLN A 116 35.02 -14.05 4.66
CA GLN A 116 34.63 -14.13 6.05
C GLN A 116 34.26 -12.70 6.50
N ARG A 117 33.00 -12.33 6.36
CA ARG A 117 32.48 -11.13 7.03
C ARG A 117 32.62 -11.40 8.51
N ASN A 118 33.60 -10.72 9.10
CA ASN A 118 33.84 -10.61 10.53
C ASN A 118 32.52 -10.73 11.29
N ARG A 119 32.39 -11.81 12.06
CA ARG A 119 31.34 -11.95 13.06
C ARG A 119 31.60 -10.86 14.09
N VAL A 120 30.99 -9.70 13.89
CA VAL A 120 30.81 -8.74 14.97
C VAL A 120 29.83 -9.41 15.93
N ASP A 121 30.35 -9.82 17.08
CA ASP A 121 29.60 -10.21 18.28
C ASP A 121 28.80 -9.01 18.80
N GLY A 122 27.84 -8.56 18.00
CA GLY A 122 26.85 -7.57 18.37
C GLY A 122 25.64 -8.34 18.85
N ARG A 123 25.52 -8.53 20.17
CA ARG A 123 24.28 -8.91 20.87
C ARG A 123 23.11 -8.22 20.15
N LYS A 124 22.36 -8.98 19.33
CA LYS A 124 21.17 -8.46 18.67
C LYS A 124 20.21 -8.09 19.79
N THR A 125 20.19 -6.81 20.14
CA THR A 125 19.22 -6.24 21.05
C THR A 125 17.86 -6.62 20.47
N ASN A 126 17.10 -7.40 21.25
CA ASN A 126 15.80 -7.88 20.84
C ASN A 126 14.94 -6.63 20.59
N LEU A 127 14.80 -6.18 19.34
CA LEU A 127 14.00 -5.01 18.96
C LEU A 127 12.57 -5.09 19.51
N ARG A 128 12.04 -6.32 19.64
CA ARG A 128 10.79 -6.62 20.32
C ARG A 128 10.79 -6.27 21.81
N ARG A 129 11.91 -6.50 22.51
CA ARG A 129 12.06 -6.13 23.93
C ARG A 129 12.27 -4.62 24.06
N ALA A 130 13.08 -4.00 23.21
CA ALA A 130 13.26 -2.54 23.19
C ALA A 130 11.95 -1.77 22.96
N MET A 131 11.10 -2.25 22.03
CA MET A 131 9.78 -1.64 21.82
C MET A 131 8.82 -1.84 22.99
N LYS A 132 8.88 -3.00 23.67
CA LYS A 132 8.07 -3.24 24.88
C LYS A 132 8.54 -2.40 26.06
N ASP A 133 9.84 -2.26 26.24
CA ASP A 133 10.43 -1.41 27.28
C ASP A 133 10.12 0.07 27.01
N ARG A 134 10.09 0.51 25.75
CA ARG A 134 9.64 1.87 25.39
C ARG A 134 8.16 2.10 25.67
N LYS A 135 7.33 1.07 25.47
CA LYS A 135 5.87 1.17 25.63
C LYS A 135 5.41 1.02 27.08
N TYR A 136 6.09 0.21 27.88
CA TYR A 136 5.64 -0.20 29.21
C TYR A 136 6.68 0.01 30.32
N GLY A 137 7.86 0.53 29.99
CA GLY A 137 9.02 0.58 30.88
C GLY A 137 9.72 -0.78 31.00
N LYS A 138 10.96 -0.78 31.53
CA LYS A 138 11.66 -2.02 31.90
C LYS A 138 10.82 -2.78 32.93
N GLY A 139 10.40 -4.00 32.60
CA GLY A 139 9.56 -4.85 33.46
C GLY A 139 8.20 -5.22 32.87
N GLY A 140 7.81 -4.66 31.73
CA GLY A 140 6.55 -5.00 31.06
C GLY A 140 5.33 -4.24 31.61
N MET A 141 4.15 -4.60 31.12
CA MET A 141 2.91 -3.84 31.31
C MET A 141 2.52 -3.73 32.79
N ARG A 142 2.54 -2.52 33.36
CA ARG A 142 2.17 -2.25 34.75
C ARG A 142 0.67 -2.40 34.92
N ARG A 143 0.26 -3.28 35.83
CA ARG A 143 -1.13 -3.76 36.03
C ARG A 143 -2.16 -2.65 36.36
N ASN A 144 -1.72 -1.41 36.63
CA ASN A 144 -2.56 -0.32 37.14
C ASN A 144 -2.46 1.00 36.35
N GLU A 145 -1.89 1.00 35.15
CA GLU A 145 -1.70 2.23 34.32
C GLU A 145 -3.02 2.80 33.75
N LYS A 146 -4.17 2.17 34.06
CA LYS A 146 -5.53 2.61 33.69
C LYS A 146 -6.41 2.90 34.92
N ARG A 147 -5.81 3.31 36.04
CA ARG A 147 -6.56 3.79 37.20
C ARG A 147 -6.41 5.31 37.26
N ASN A 148 -7.54 6.01 37.24
CA ASN A 148 -7.57 7.46 37.43
C ASN A 148 -6.95 7.78 38.79
N ASN A 149 -6.07 8.78 38.82
CA ASN A 149 -5.61 9.39 40.07
C ASN A 149 -6.51 10.60 40.39
N SER A 150 -6.43 11.13 41.61
CA SER A 150 -7.25 12.27 42.07
C SER A 150 -7.11 13.53 41.20
N ASN A 151 -6.13 13.59 40.30
CA ASN A 151 -5.85 14.76 39.47
C ASN A 151 -6.48 14.65 38.06
N ASP A 152 -7.06 13.51 37.68
CA ASP A 152 -7.68 13.29 36.36
C ASP A 152 -9.15 13.81 36.29
N PHE A 153 -9.69 14.43 37.34
CA PHE A 153 -11.11 14.81 37.42
C PHE A 153 -11.41 16.26 36.98
N ASP A 154 -10.40 17.11 36.79
CA ASP A 154 -10.59 18.56 36.59
C ASP A 154 -10.17 19.06 35.18
N ASP A 155 -10.52 18.35 34.11
CA ASP A 155 -10.49 18.92 32.75
C ASP A 155 -11.83 18.79 32.04
N HIS A 156 -12.82 19.53 32.56
CA HIS A 156 -14.01 19.91 31.81
C HIS A 156 -13.80 21.31 31.22
N GLY A 157 -12.94 21.39 30.19
CA GLY A 157 -12.73 22.58 29.38
C GLY A 157 -14.03 23.08 28.73
N VAL A 158 -14.55 24.18 29.29
CA VAL A 158 -15.65 24.98 28.76
C VAL A 158 -15.26 25.58 27.42
N ALA A 159 -15.99 25.24 26.35
CA ALA A 159 -15.84 25.86 25.04
C ALA A 159 -16.27 27.34 25.09
N SER A 160 -15.33 28.25 25.33
CA SER A 160 -15.51 29.69 25.16
C SER A 160 -15.55 30.02 23.67
N ARG A 161 -16.74 30.32 23.16
CA ARG A 161 -16.92 31.11 21.93
C ARG A 161 -16.43 32.53 22.21
N ARG A 162 -15.38 32.98 21.53
CA ARG A 162 -15.13 34.41 21.28
C ARG A 162 -14.78 34.58 19.80
N GLY A 163 -15.54 35.45 19.15
CA GLY A 163 -15.29 35.85 17.78
C GLY A 163 -14.12 36.82 17.69
N GLU A 164 -13.48 36.80 16.54
CA GLU A 164 -12.58 37.86 16.08
C GLU A 164 -13.11 38.32 14.71
N GLN A 165 -13.59 39.56 14.67
CA GLN A 165 -13.51 40.43 13.49
C GLN A 165 -12.30 41.33 13.71
N VAL A 166 -11.37 41.34 12.76
CA VAL A 166 -10.82 42.56 12.14
C VAL A 166 -10.58 42.22 10.67
#